data_AF-A0A1V4X3N6-F1
#
_entry.id   AF-A0A1V4X3N6-F1
#
_cell.length_a   1.000
_cell.length_b   1.000
_cell.length_c   1.000
_cell.angle_alpha   90.00
_cell.angle_beta   90.00
_cell.angle_gamma   90.00
#
_symmetry.space_group_name_H-M   'P 1'
#
loop_
_entity.id
_entity.type
_entity.pdbx_description
1 polymer ?
#
loop_
_entity_poly.entity_id
_entity_poly.type
_entity_poly.pdbx_seq_one_letter_code
_entity_poly.pdbx_strand_id
1 'polypeptide(L)' 'MDFGDFVVVTHPGHPMRGARGKIVGRRGEYRTDDPWFLVYLPSRMRSYLIPGSALEVEKVGPTAERDLLYQ' A
#
# COMPACT_ATOMS: atom_id res chain seq x y z
N MET A 1 -0.45 7.01 -7.93
CA MET A 1 -0.76 5.90 -7.00
C MET A 1 -1.93 5.21 -7.60
N ASP A 2 -1.66 4.08 -8.22
CA ASP A 2 -2.55 3.42 -9.15
C ASP A 2 -2.56 1.92 -8.87
N PHE A 3 -3.51 1.22 -9.47
CA PHE A 3 -3.58 -0.23 -9.36
C PHE A 3 -2.26 -0.86 -9.82
N GLY A 4 -1.69 -1.74 -8.99
CA GLY A 4 -0.43 -2.39 -9.26
C GLY A 4 0.81 -1.70 -8.67
N ASP A 5 0.71 -0.45 -8.21
CA ASP A 5 1.82 0.21 -7.55
C ASP A 5 2.18 -0.50 -6.25
N PHE A 6 3.48 -0.60 -5.98
CA PHE A 6 3.99 -0.98 -4.68
C PHE A 6 4.09 0.24 -3.77
N VAL A 7 3.66 0.05 -2.54
CA VAL A 7 3.59 1.12 -1.55
C VAL A 7 4.10 0.66 -0.20
N VAL A 8 4.58 1.62 0.58
CA VAL A 8 4.91 1.46 1.99
C VAL A 8 4.01 2.35 2.82
N VAL A 9 3.56 1.83 3.97
CA VAL A 9 2.80 2.61 4.94
C VAL A 9 3.75 3.48 5.75
N THR A 10 3.66 4.81 5.65
CA THR A 10 4.64 5.72 6.27
C THR A 10 4.11 6.48 7.48
N HIS A 11 2.78 6.60 7.61
CA HIS A 11 2.17 7.44 8.64
C HIS A 11 2.59 7.02 10.08
N PRO A 12 3.09 7.95 10.91
CA PRO A 12 3.74 7.64 12.18
C PRO A 12 2.82 6.95 13.21
N GLY A 13 1.52 7.26 13.19
CA GLY A 13 0.52 6.66 14.08
C GLY A 13 -0.14 5.39 13.54
N HIS A 14 0.22 4.92 12.35
CA HIS A 14 -0.48 3.80 11.72
C HIS A 14 0.02 2.46 12.28
N PRO A 15 -0.86 1.52 12.69
CA PRO A 15 -0.48 0.19 13.22
C PRO A 15 0.29 -0.71 12.23
N MET A 16 0.41 -0.26 10.98
CA MET A 16 1.08 -0.98 9.89
C MET A 16 2.25 -0.19 9.34
N ARG A 17 2.73 0.84 10.05
CA ARG A 17 3.87 1.64 9.61
C ARG A 17 5.07 0.74 9.27
N GLY A 18 5.70 0.99 8.12
CA GLY A 18 6.79 0.20 7.57
C GLY A 18 6.35 -1.05 6.80
N ALA A 19 5.07 -1.43 6.86
CA ALA A 19 4.57 -2.54 6.05
C ALA A 19 4.56 -2.14 4.57
N ARG A 20 5.05 -3.05 3.74
CA ARG A 20 5.06 -2.94 2.28
C ARG A 20 3.93 -3.77 1.69
N GLY A 21 3.40 -3.31 0.57
CA GLY A 21 2.31 -3.99 -0.12
C GLY A 21 2.09 -3.49 -1.54
N LYS A 22 1.05 -4.04 -2.16
CA LYS A 22 0.63 -3.69 -3.52
C LYS A 22 -0.77 -3.13 -3.51
N ILE A 23 -1.01 -2.05 -4.26
CA ILE A 23 -2.35 -1.52 -4.47
C ILE A 23 -3.12 -2.51 -5.35
N VAL A 24 -4.21 -3.06 -4.81
CA VAL A 24 -5.12 -3.99 -5.49
C VAL A 24 -6.51 -3.39 -5.69
N GLY A 25 -6.70 -2.11 -5.37
CA GLY A 25 -7.93 -1.38 -5.66
C GLY A 25 -7.97 0.02 -5.06
N ARG A 26 -8.96 0.81 -5.47
CA ARG A 26 -9.28 2.14 -4.93
C ARG A 26 -10.76 2.20 -4.58
N ARG A 27 -11.13 2.75 -3.41
CA ARG A 27 -12.51 2.73 -2.88
C ARG A 27 -12.95 4.07 -2.32
N GLY A 28 -13.36 4.99 -3.19
CA GLY A 28 -13.87 6.29 -2.77
C GLY A 28 -12.82 7.11 -2.02
N GLU A 29 -13.30 8.00 -1.16
CA GLU A 29 -12.49 9.00 -0.46
C GLU A 29 -12.53 8.82 1.06
N TYR A 30 -11.36 8.91 1.69
CA TYR A 30 -11.22 9.04 3.14
C TYR A 30 -11.55 10.47 3.57
N ARG A 31 -11.03 11.44 2.82
CA ARG A 31 -11.29 12.89 2.90
C ARG A 31 -11.23 13.45 1.48
N THR A 32 -11.67 14.69 1.31
CA THR A 32 -11.49 15.41 0.04
C THR A 32 -10.03 15.30 -0.41
N ASP A 33 -9.82 14.83 -1.63
CA ASP A 33 -8.51 14.59 -2.26
C ASP A 33 -7.62 13.52 -1.61
N ASP A 34 -8.15 12.70 -0.68
CA ASP A 34 -7.44 11.59 -0.06
C ASP A 34 -8.20 10.26 -0.28
N PRO A 35 -7.88 9.50 -1.34
CA PRO A 35 -8.60 8.27 -1.64
C PRO A 35 -8.23 7.13 -0.69
N TRP A 36 -9.21 6.23 -0.45
CA TRP A 36 -8.90 4.94 0.14
C TRP A 36 -8.29 4.00 -0.90
N PHE A 37 -7.13 3.44 -0.59
CA PHE A 37 -6.53 2.36 -1.36
C PHE A 37 -6.72 1.03 -0.66
N LEU A 38 -7.12 0.01 -1.42
CA LEU A 38 -7.09 -1.37 -0.97
C LEU A 38 -5.67 -1.90 -1.22
N VAL A 39 -4.91 -2.09 -0.16
CA VAL A 39 -3.51 -2.51 -0.22
C VAL A 39 -3.39 -3.93 0.31
N TYR A 40 -2.90 -4.85 -0.52
CA TYR A 40 -2.52 -6.19 -0.08
C TYR A 40 -1.17 -6.12 0.64
N LEU A 41 -1.13 -6.53 1.91
CA LEU A 41 0.08 -6.59 2.73
C LEU A 41 0.51 -8.07 2.87
N PRO A 42 1.55 -8.52 2.14
CA PRO A 42 2.02 -9.91 2.17
C PRO A 42 2.41 -10.40 3.57
N SER A 43 3.08 -9.54 4.35
CA SER A 43 3.45 -9.80 5.76
C SER A 43 2.28 -10.15 6.69
N ARG A 44 1.04 -9.91 6.24
CA ARG A 44 -0.20 -10.23 6.97
C ARG A 44 -1.16 -11.11 6.16
N MET A 45 -0.77 -11.51 4.95
CA MET A 45 -1.58 -12.27 3.99
C MET A 45 -3.01 -11.71 3.82
N ARG A 46 -3.17 -10.38 3.86
CA ARG A 46 -4.48 -9.73 3.90
C ARG A 46 -4.43 -8.33 3.29
N SER A 47 -5.56 -7.92 2.72
CA SER A 47 -5.76 -6.56 2.22
C SER A 47 -6.44 -5.66 3.25
N TYR A 48 -6.03 -4.40 3.27
CA TYR A 48 -6.57 -3.36 4.15
C TYR A 48 -6.89 -2.10 3.36
N LEU A 49 -7.90 -1.34 3.82
CA LEU A 49 -8.13 0.01 3.34
C LEU A 49 -7.18 0.96 4.08
N ILE A 50 -6.33 1.66 3.33
CA ILE A 50 -5.35 2.61 3.86
C ILE A 50 -5.52 3.93 3.10
N PRO A 51 -5.56 5.10 3.78
CA PRO A 51 -5.66 6.38 3.08
C PRO A 51 -4.40 6.64 2.25
N GLY A 52 -4.56 7.30 1.10
CA GLY A 52 -3.43 7.71 0.26
C GLY A 52 -2.41 8.55 1.01
N SER A 53 -2.86 9.42 1.92
CA SER A 53 -1.99 10.22 2.79
C SER A 53 -1.12 9.42 3.77
N ALA A 54 -1.41 8.13 3.96
CA ALA A 54 -0.61 7.22 4.79
C ALA A 54 0.33 6.32 3.99
N LEU A 55 0.38 6.48 2.66
CA LEU A 55 1.14 5.65 1.74
C LEU A 55 2.18 6.47 0.99
N GLU A 56 3.29 5.84 0.65
CA GLU A 56 4.27 6.34 -0.32
C GLU A 56 4.54 5.28 -1.38
N VAL A 57 4.64 5.70 -2.65
CA VAL A 57 4.99 4.80 -3.75
C VAL A 57 6.45 4.42 -3.64
N GLU A 58 6.71 3.12 -3.59
CA GLU A 58 8.05 2.58 -3.63
C GLU A 58 8.45 2.41 -5.10
N LYS A 59 9.60 2.97 -5.50
CA LYS A 59 10.17 2.70 -6.83
C LYS A 59 10.82 1.32 -6.80
N VAL A 60 10.03 0.30 -7.10
CA VAL A 60 10.47 -1.09 -7.07
C VAL A 60 11.07 -1.46 -8.43
N GLY A 61 12.34 -1.89 -8.44
CA GLY A 61 12.95 -2.52 -9.62
C GLY A 61 12.38 -3.93 -9.82
N PRO A 62 12.53 -4.54 -11.02
CA PRO A 62 11.87 -5.81 -11.38
C PRO A 62 12.16 -6.99 -10.42
N THR A 63 13.30 -6.97 -9.70
CA THR A 63 13.64 -8.00 -8.72
C THR A 63 12.81 -7.90 -7.43
N ALA A 64 12.54 -6.67 -6.97
CA ALA A 64 11.88 -6.45 -5.67
C ALA A 64 10.36 -6.66 -5.73
N GLU A 65 9.75 -6.67 -6.92
CA GLU A 65 8.36 -7.13 -7.10
C GLU A 65 8.20 -8.63 -6.76
N ARG A 66 9.19 -9.46 -7.13
CA ARG A 66 9.18 -10.88 -6.76
C ARG A 66 9.38 -11.05 -5.26
N ASP A 67 10.36 -10.34 -4.70
CA ASP A 67 10.64 -10.45 -3.26
C ASP A 67 9.44 -10.02 -2.42
N LEU A 68 8.64 -9.03 -2.86
CA LEU A 68 7.45 -8.61 -2.11
C LEU A 68 6.26 -9.57 -2.22
N LEU A 69 6.12 -10.30 -3.33
CA LEU A 69 4.96 -11.19 -3.56
C LEU A 69 5.15 -12.61 -3.01
N TYR A 70 6.40 -13.03 -2.77
CA TYR A 70 6.76 -14.41 -2.42
C TYR A 70 7.52 -14.57 -1.08
N GLN A 71 7.48 -13.58 -0.17
CA GLN A 71 7.87 -13.80 1.24
C GLN A 71 6.78 -14.58 1.97
#